data_AF-A0A7T7M8V4-F1
#
_entry.id   AF-A0A7T7M8V4-F1
#
_cell.length_a   1.000
_cell.length_b   1.000
_cell.length_c   1.000
_cell.angle_alpha   90.00
_cell.angle_beta   90.00
_cell.angle_gamma   90.00
#
_symmetry.space_group_name_H-M   'P 1'
#
loop_
_entity.id
_entity.type
_entity.pdbx_description
1 polymer ?
#
loop_
_entity_poly.entity_id
_entity_poly.type
_entity_poly.pdbx_seq_one_letter_code
_entity_poly.pdbx_strand_id
1 'polypeptide(L)'
;MTERKPGRHALLPPDSVTPGELDLEPLRAQDRLGLLTGIDRAVVYDIPLRTRFRGLLRRDGLLLHGPAGWGEAAPFWDYGAAASAPWLASALEQAQGRSMDGQPLPEPRRHAIQVNLTVPEIDAVAAHALVQQSGCTTVKVKVAGSQSALRDDLARLEAVRAALGTGGAIRIDVNGAWDLETARTCLPLMDQAAGGLEYVEQPCRATADLARLRRETDVPIAADESIRLAPDPLEVVRQEAADVAVLKTAPLGGVNAALRLAEQLGLPVVVSSALDTSVGLHAGLQLATALPRLDHACGLGTISLLRQDVAVPSLTAKDGVLPLRRLRVSRNLLPAVLADAEVTTRWQTRLGHILDALRTRLDKLDKAGR
;
A
#
# COMPACT_ATOMS: atom_id res chain seq x y z
N MET A 1 48.18 35.44 32.33
CA MET A 1 47.64 36.22 31.19
C MET A 1 48.06 35.49 29.93
N THR A 2 47.21 34.60 29.43
CA THR A 2 47.38 33.94 28.12
C THR A 2 45.96 33.64 27.62
N GLU A 3 45.52 34.48 26.68
CA GLU A 3 44.17 34.48 26.12
C GLU A 3 43.91 33.20 25.31
N ARG A 4 42.77 32.55 25.56
CA ARG A 4 42.22 31.49 24.70
C ARG A 4 41.54 32.15 23.50
N LYS A 5 42.04 31.88 22.29
CA LYS A 5 41.32 32.19 21.04
C LYS A 5 39.99 31.41 20.98
N PRO A 6 38.87 32.04 20.61
CA PRO A 6 37.62 31.32 20.39
C PRO A 6 37.73 30.51 19.08
N GLY A 7 37.38 29.23 19.16
CA GLY A 7 37.35 28.34 18.01
C GLY A 7 36.35 28.84 16.97
N ARG A 8 36.80 28.91 15.71
CA ARG A 8 35.93 29.15 14.55
C ARG A 8 34.84 28.08 14.54
N HIS A 9 33.59 28.48 14.69
CA HIS A 9 32.45 27.69 14.24
C HIS A 9 32.67 27.41 12.75
N ALA A 10 32.88 26.14 12.40
CA ALA A 10 32.81 25.70 11.02
C ALA A 10 31.35 25.91 10.56
N LEU A 11 31.13 26.94 9.75
CA LEU A 11 29.91 27.10 8.98
C LEU A 11 29.81 25.89 8.05
N LEU A 12 28.77 25.07 8.24
CA LEU A 12 28.39 24.05 7.28
C LEU A 12 28.11 24.73 5.93
N PRO A 13 28.49 24.11 4.79
CA PRO A 13 28.21 24.69 3.48
C PRO A 13 26.70 24.86 3.28
N PRO A 14 26.24 25.89 2.53
CA PRO A 14 24.82 26.26 2.44
C PRO A 14 23.89 25.21 1.80
N ASP A 15 24.42 24.11 1.27
CA ASP A 15 23.67 23.13 0.47
C ASP A 15 23.60 21.73 1.09
N SER A 16 23.88 21.56 2.39
CA SER A 16 23.72 20.26 3.05
C SER A 16 22.24 20.01 3.39
N VAL A 17 21.52 19.29 2.51
CA VAL A 17 20.21 18.72 2.82
C VAL A 17 20.32 17.95 4.13
N THR A 18 19.51 18.30 5.12
CA THR A 18 19.46 17.56 6.39
C THR A 18 18.99 16.13 6.09
N PRO A 19 19.72 15.08 6.47
CA PRO A 19 19.30 13.71 6.19
C PRO A 19 17.85 13.47 6.64
N GLY A 20 17.03 12.96 5.71
CA GLY A 20 15.61 12.69 5.91
C GLY A 20 14.67 13.89 5.75
N GLU A 21 15.15 15.12 5.53
CA GLU A 21 14.30 16.28 5.22
C GLU A 21 14.44 16.66 3.75
N LEU A 22 13.33 16.94 3.08
CA LEU A 22 13.34 17.46 1.71
C LEU A 22 13.28 18.97 1.69
N ASP A 23 13.96 19.57 0.71
CA ASP A 23 13.86 20.99 0.43
C ASP A 23 12.62 21.29 -0.42
N LEU A 24 11.64 21.97 0.19
CA LEU A 24 10.39 22.34 -0.46
C LEU A 24 10.52 23.57 -1.37
N GLU A 25 11.54 24.41 -1.20
CA GLU A 25 11.70 25.64 -2.00
C GLU A 25 11.86 25.35 -3.50
N PRO A 26 12.80 24.51 -3.95
CA PRO A 26 12.94 24.18 -5.37
C PRO A 26 11.73 23.39 -5.92
N LEU A 27 11.08 22.59 -5.07
CA LEU A 27 9.87 21.84 -5.48
C LEU A 27 8.68 22.78 -5.71
N ARG A 28 8.47 23.75 -4.83
CA ARG A 28 7.41 24.78 -4.98
C ARG A 28 7.67 25.69 -6.18
N ALA A 29 8.93 25.99 -6.49
CA ALA A 29 9.26 26.76 -7.69
C ALA A 29 8.83 26.06 -9.00
N GLN A 30 8.73 24.73 -8.99
CA GLN A 30 8.28 23.90 -10.12
C GLN A 30 6.75 23.67 -10.11
N ASP A 31 6.10 23.91 -8.97
CA ASP A 31 4.70 23.61 -8.70
C ASP A 31 3.74 24.70 -9.20
N ARG A 32 3.52 24.74 -10.52
CA ARG A 32 2.65 25.75 -11.16
C ARG A 32 1.17 25.65 -10.78
N LEU A 33 0.71 24.49 -10.30
CA LEU A 33 -0.67 24.29 -9.87
C LEU A 33 -0.85 24.52 -8.36
N GLY A 34 0.23 24.80 -7.63
CA GLY A 34 0.18 24.99 -6.18
C GLY A 34 -0.25 23.73 -5.41
N LEU A 35 0.04 22.53 -5.92
CA LEU A 35 -0.24 21.25 -5.28
C LEU A 35 0.40 21.11 -3.88
N LEU A 36 1.55 21.73 -3.66
CA LEU A 36 2.30 21.80 -2.40
C LEU A 36 1.88 23.00 -1.54
N THR A 37 0.87 23.77 -1.93
CA THR A 37 0.34 24.87 -1.11
C THR A 37 -0.15 24.33 0.22
N GLY A 38 0.35 24.91 1.32
CA GLY A 38 0.03 24.48 2.68
C GLY A 38 0.82 23.27 3.19
N ILE A 39 1.60 22.60 2.34
CA ILE A 39 2.56 21.58 2.80
C ILE A 39 3.74 22.30 3.43
N ASP A 40 3.95 22.19 4.73
CA ASP A 40 4.98 22.92 5.46
C ASP A 40 6.25 22.10 5.76
N ARG A 41 6.17 20.77 5.63
CA ARG A 41 7.29 19.85 5.84
C ARG A 41 7.16 18.59 4.99
N ALA A 42 8.29 18.10 4.51
CA ALA A 42 8.40 16.86 3.76
C ALA A 42 9.61 16.08 4.26
N VAL A 43 9.38 14.85 4.72
CA VAL A 43 10.45 13.97 5.24
C VAL A 43 10.47 12.64 4.53
N VAL A 44 11.65 12.03 4.46
CA VAL A 44 11.89 10.71 3.92
C VAL A 44 12.23 9.77 5.05
N TYR A 45 11.49 8.68 5.17
CA TYR A 45 11.84 7.59 6.07
C TYR A 45 12.47 6.43 5.29
N ASP A 46 13.22 5.58 5.98
CA ASP A 46 13.73 4.31 5.48
C ASP A 46 13.76 3.28 6.61
N ILE A 47 12.82 2.33 6.56
CA ILE A 47 12.55 1.37 7.65
C ILE A 47 12.94 -0.04 7.21
N PRO A 48 13.77 -0.77 7.96
CA PRO A 48 14.03 -2.18 7.68
C PRO A 48 12.77 -3.04 7.85
N LEU A 49 12.62 -4.05 6.99
CA LEU A 49 11.58 -5.06 7.14
C LEU A 49 11.99 -6.15 8.14
N ARG A 50 11.01 -6.85 8.71
CA ARG A 50 11.27 -8.00 9.59
C ARG A 50 11.76 -9.21 8.83
N THR A 51 11.20 -9.40 7.64
CA THR A 51 11.54 -10.45 6.67
C THR A 51 11.46 -9.86 5.27
N ARG A 52 12.05 -10.55 4.29
CA ARG A 52 11.94 -10.16 2.89
C ARG A 52 10.46 -10.19 2.47
N PHE A 53 9.98 -9.12 1.84
CA PHE A 53 8.61 -9.05 1.34
C PHE A 53 8.60 -8.33 -0.01
N ARG A 54 7.99 -8.92 -1.04
CA ARG A 54 8.04 -8.42 -2.43
C ARG A 54 9.48 -8.15 -2.92
N GLY A 55 10.44 -8.99 -2.53
CA GLY A 55 11.86 -8.81 -2.85
C GLY A 55 12.58 -7.69 -2.07
N LEU A 56 11.88 -6.95 -1.22
CA LEU A 56 12.45 -5.84 -0.45
C LEU A 56 12.97 -6.32 0.91
N LEU A 57 14.02 -5.65 1.40
CA LEU A 57 14.53 -5.76 2.78
C LEU A 57 14.30 -4.49 3.60
N ARG A 58 13.98 -3.39 2.92
CA ARG A 58 13.73 -2.08 3.50
C ARG A 58 12.57 -1.41 2.78
N ARG A 59 11.93 -0.49 3.46
CA ARG A 59 10.81 0.29 2.96
C ARG A 59 11.06 1.76 3.23
N ASP A 60 11.28 2.49 2.16
CA ASP A 60 11.38 3.94 2.16
C ASP A 60 10.17 4.60 1.48
N GLY A 61 9.95 5.86 1.85
CA GLY A 61 8.82 6.67 1.39
C GLY A 61 8.85 8.08 1.97
N LEU A 62 7.91 8.89 1.52
CA LEU A 62 7.76 10.30 1.88
C LEU A 62 6.59 10.48 2.85
N LEU A 63 6.75 11.34 3.86
CA LEU A 63 5.66 11.91 4.63
C LEU A 63 5.56 13.42 4.36
N LEU A 64 4.36 13.89 4.07
CA LEU A 64 4.03 15.30 3.86
C LEU A 64 3.17 15.81 5.00
N HIS A 65 3.58 16.90 5.63
CA HIS A 65 2.78 17.59 6.65
C HIS A 65 2.06 18.79 6.05
N GLY A 66 0.76 18.89 6.30
CA GLY A 66 -0.08 20.01 5.90
C GLY A 66 -1.19 20.29 6.92
N PRO A 67 -2.19 21.11 6.56
CA PRO A 67 -3.18 21.63 7.50
C PRO A 67 -4.03 20.56 8.21
N ALA A 68 -4.25 19.40 7.57
CA ALA A 68 -5.02 18.29 8.15
C ALA A 68 -4.15 17.25 8.87
N GLY A 69 -2.82 17.37 8.77
CA GLY A 69 -1.86 16.46 9.39
C GLY A 69 -0.90 15.87 8.37
N TRP A 70 -0.61 14.57 8.50
CA TRP A 70 0.39 13.88 7.70
C TRP A 70 -0.26 12.98 6.64
N GLY A 71 0.29 13.01 5.42
CA GLY A 71 0.03 12.04 4.37
C GLY A 71 1.30 11.31 3.94
N GLU A 72 1.15 10.11 3.38
CA GLU A 72 2.28 9.26 2.97
C GLU A 72 2.24 8.99 1.46
N ALA A 73 3.37 9.19 0.79
CA ALA A 73 3.60 8.76 -0.58
C ALA A 73 4.82 7.82 -0.62
N ALA A 74 4.57 6.54 -0.87
CA ALA A 74 5.64 5.54 -0.91
C ALA A 74 5.59 4.68 -2.18
N PRO A 75 5.57 5.22 -3.41
CA PRO A 75 5.64 4.39 -4.61
C PRO A 75 6.91 3.53 -4.63
N PHE A 76 6.81 2.25 -5.01
CA PHE A 76 7.95 1.34 -5.15
C PHE A 76 8.93 1.83 -6.23
N TRP A 77 10.23 1.53 -6.09
CA TRP A 77 11.27 2.07 -6.97
C TRP A 77 11.21 1.60 -8.43
N ASP A 78 10.53 0.48 -8.69
CA ASP A 78 10.22 -0.02 -10.03
C ASP A 78 9.11 0.79 -10.72
N TYR A 79 8.44 1.71 -10.02
CA TYR A 79 7.39 2.56 -10.60
C TYR A 79 7.96 3.88 -11.12
N GLY A 80 7.74 4.11 -12.42
CA GLY A 80 7.99 5.41 -13.05
C GLY A 80 7.11 6.53 -12.48
N ALA A 81 7.43 7.78 -12.83
CA ALA A 81 6.75 8.97 -12.30
C ALA A 81 5.24 8.97 -12.55
N ALA A 82 4.78 8.54 -13.73
CA ALA A 82 3.36 8.47 -14.07
C ALA A 82 2.57 7.50 -13.18
N ALA A 83 3.12 6.30 -12.93
CA ALA A 83 2.51 5.31 -12.04
C ALA A 83 2.61 5.72 -10.55
N SER A 84 3.55 6.60 -10.24
CA SER A 84 3.77 7.15 -8.89
C SER A 84 2.89 8.38 -8.58
N ALA A 85 2.38 9.09 -9.60
CA ALA A 85 1.58 10.30 -9.43
C ALA A 85 0.34 10.13 -8.53
N PRO A 86 -0.45 9.04 -8.64
CA PRO A 86 -1.57 8.80 -7.72
C PRO A 86 -1.15 8.70 -6.25
N TRP A 87 0.04 8.17 -5.97
CA TRP A 87 0.55 8.06 -4.61
C TRP A 87 0.77 9.43 -3.98
N LEU A 88 1.31 10.38 -4.76
CA LEU A 88 1.45 11.76 -4.31
C LEU A 88 0.08 12.42 -4.12
N ALA A 89 -0.87 12.20 -5.03
CA ALA A 89 -2.23 12.73 -4.88
C ALA A 89 -2.89 12.23 -3.58
N SER A 90 -2.72 10.95 -3.24
CA SER A 90 -3.21 10.38 -1.98
C SER A 90 -2.54 11.01 -0.77
N ALA A 91 -1.22 11.24 -0.80
CA ALA A 91 -0.51 11.87 0.30
C ALA A 91 -0.97 13.32 0.51
N LEU A 92 -1.15 14.07 -0.58
CA LEU A 92 -1.66 15.44 -0.53
C LEU A 92 -3.10 15.49 -0.03
N GLU A 93 -3.96 14.55 -0.45
CA GLU A 93 -5.33 14.46 0.07
C GLU A 93 -5.36 14.33 1.59
N GLN A 94 -4.52 13.44 2.14
CA GLN A 94 -4.43 13.23 3.59
C GLN A 94 -3.83 14.43 4.32
N ALA A 95 -2.76 15.03 3.78
CA ALA A 95 -2.09 16.17 4.39
C ALA A 95 -2.95 17.44 4.36
N GLN A 96 -3.77 17.62 3.33
CA GLN A 96 -4.65 18.78 3.17
C GLN A 96 -6.08 18.56 3.72
N GLY A 97 -6.51 17.31 3.88
CA GLY A 97 -7.85 16.96 4.34
C GLY A 97 -8.93 17.05 3.26
N ARG A 98 -8.52 17.14 2.00
CA ARG A 98 -9.40 17.26 0.82
C ARG A 98 -8.74 16.69 -0.42
N SER A 99 -9.53 16.11 -1.30
CA SER A 99 -9.08 15.55 -2.57
C SER A 99 -8.62 16.62 -3.55
N MET A 100 -8.04 16.19 -4.67
CA MET A 100 -7.54 17.11 -5.71
C MET A 100 -8.67 17.93 -6.37
N ASP A 101 -9.91 17.42 -6.37
CA ASP A 101 -11.13 18.12 -6.79
C ASP A 101 -11.82 18.88 -5.64
N GLY A 102 -11.15 19.03 -4.48
CA GLY A 102 -11.61 19.85 -3.37
C GLY A 102 -12.68 19.22 -2.47
N GLN A 103 -13.03 17.95 -2.68
CA GLN A 103 -13.98 17.24 -1.81
C GLN A 103 -13.32 16.94 -0.46
N PRO A 104 -14.04 17.09 0.67
CA PRO A 104 -13.51 16.69 1.97
C PRO A 104 -13.27 15.17 2.00
N LEU A 105 -12.50 14.72 2.99
CA LEU A 105 -12.42 13.29 3.30
C LEU A 105 -13.82 12.76 3.69
N PRO A 106 -14.21 11.57 3.22
CA PRO A 106 -15.53 11.02 3.47
C PRO A 106 -15.71 10.62 4.94
N GLU A 107 -16.92 10.78 5.45
CA GLU A 107 -17.27 10.35 6.80
C GLU A 107 -17.27 8.81 6.92
N PRO A 108 -16.75 8.25 8.03
CA PRO A 108 -16.75 6.82 8.24
C PRO A 108 -18.17 6.29 8.51
N ARG A 109 -18.49 5.13 7.93
CA ARG A 109 -19.73 4.39 8.19
C ARG A 109 -19.59 3.37 9.33
N ARG A 110 -18.35 3.14 9.78
CA ARG A 110 -17.99 2.21 10.86
C ARG A 110 -16.71 2.69 11.54
N HIS A 111 -16.54 2.33 12.82
CA HIS A 111 -15.39 2.77 13.63
C HIS A 111 -14.29 1.73 13.79
N ALA A 112 -14.47 0.54 13.23
CA ALA A 112 -13.47 -0.52 13.21
C ALA A 112 -13.71 -1.42 11.99
N ILE A 113 -12.66 -2.14 11.59
CA ILE A 113 -12.71 -3.12 10.51
C ILE A 113 -12.03 -4.41 10.95
N GLN A 114 -12.40 -5.52 10.31
CA GLN A 114 -11.62 -6.75 10.35
C GLN A 114 -10.44 -6.63 9.38
N VAL A 115 -9.28 -7.17 9.76
CA VAL A 115 -8.10 -7.27 8.91
C VAL A 115 -7.67 -8.71 8.76
N ASN A 116 -7.07 -9.03 7.61
CA ASN A 116 -6.40 -10.31 7.43
C ASN A 116 -4.95 -10.25 7.93
N LEU A 117 -4.43 -11.38 8.39
CA LEU A 117 -3.00 -11.58 8.54
C LEU A 117 -2.36 -11.66 7.15
N THR A 118 -1.19 -11.06 6.95
CA THR A 118 -0.37 -11.24 5.73
C THR A 118 0.78 -12.17 6.04
N VAL A 119 0.78 -13.36 5.42
CA VAL A 119 1.86 -14.34 5.53
C VAL A 119 2.80 -14.14 4.33
N PRO A 120 4.07 -13.77 4.56
CA PRO A 120 5.08 -13.63 3.52
C PRO A 120 5.55 -15.00 2.99
N GLU A 121 6.49 -14.99 2.04
CA GLU A 121 7.16 -16.20 1.52
C GLU A 121 8.17 -16.75 2.55
N ILE A 122 7.64 -17.35 3.62
CA ILE A 122 8.39 -18.01 4.71
C ILE A 122 8.13 -19.52 4.71
N ASP A 123 8.89 -20.30 5.48
CA ASP A 123 8.63 -21.74 5.59
C ASP A 123 7.30 -22.04 6.32
N ALA A 124 6.84 -23.28 6.18
CA ALA A 124 5.58 -23.76 6.74
C ALA A 124 5.50 -23.65 8.28
N VAL A 125 6.62 -23.87 8.99
CA VAL A 125 6.68 -23.81 10.46
C VAL A 125 6.51 -22.37 10.93
N ALA A 126 7.22 -21.44 10.30
CA ALA A 126 7.12 -20.02 10.58
C ALA A 126 5.73 -19.47 10.24
N ALA A 127 5.13 -19.92 9.13
CA ALA A 127 3.77 -19.55 8.74
C ALA A 127 2.72 -20.03 9.77
N HIS A 128 2.82 -21.27 10.22
CA HIS A 128 1.94 -21.83 11.26
C HIS A 128 2.02 -21.00 12.56
N ALA A 129 3.23 -20.73 13.04
CA ALA A 129 3.44 -19.94 14.25
C ALA A 129 2.90 -18.51 14.13
N LEU A 130 3.07 -17.87 12.96
CA LEU A 130 2.55 -16.54 12.70
C LEU A 130 1.02 -16.48 12.76
N VAL A 131 0.34 -17.49 12.21
CA VAL A 131 -1.13 -17.58 12.25
C VAL A 131 -1.64 -17.75 13.68
N GLN A 132 -1.04 -18.65 14.47
CA GLN A 132 -1.40 -18.89 15.88
C GLN A 132 -1.31 -17.64 16.75
N GLN A 133 -0.40 -16.71 16.43
CA GLN A 133 -0.19 -15.48 17.19
C GLN A 133 -1.04 -14.30 16.72
N SER A 134 -1.76 -14.44 15.60
CA SER A 134 -2.37 -13.28 14.91
C SER A 134 -3.72 -12.83 15.46
N GLY A 135 -4.51 -13.76 16.00
CA GLY A 135 -5.92 -13.54 16.33
C GLY A 135 -6.81 -13.19 15.12
N CYS A 136 -6.31 -13.31 13.89
CA CYS A 136 -7.07 -13.03 12.67
C CYS A 136 -7.84 -14.27 12.23
N THR A 137 -9.08 -14.10 11.75
CA THR A 137 -9.89 -15.19 11.16
C THR A 137 -9.68 -15.36 9.66
N THR A 138 -8.92 -14.45 9.04
CA THR A 138 -8.58 -14.48 7.61
C THR A 138 -7.07 -14.34 7.43
N VAL A 139 -6.49 -15.12 6.54
CA VAL A 139 -5.05 -15.10 6.23
C VAL A 139 -4.86 -14.96 4.73
N LYS A 140 -4.02 -14.00 4.32
CA LYS A 140 -3.54 -13.89 2.93
C LYS A 140 -2.11 -14.40 2.85
N VAL A 141 -1.91 -15.43 2.04
CA VAL A 141 -0.62 -16.11 1.84
C VAL A 141 0.00 -15.63 0.55
N LYS A 142 1.23 -15.12 0.62
CA LYS A 142 2.05 -14.87 -0.56
C LYS A 142 2.55 -16.20 -1.13
N VAL A 143 2.43 -16.34 -2.45
CA VAL A 143 2.99 -17.48 -3.20
C VAL A 143 4.10 -16.95 -4.10
N ALA A 144 5.17 -17.72 -4.24
CA ALA A 144 6.30 -17.33 -5.09
C ALA A 144 5.94 -17.41 -6.58
N GLY A 145 4.95 -18.25 -6.91
CA GLY A 145 4.37 -18.34 -8.25
C GLY A 145 5.25 -19.08 -9.27
N SER A 146 6.36 -19.70 -8.85
CA SER A 146 7.21 -20.52 -9.70
C SER A 146 6.96 -22.02 -9.49
N GLN A 147 7.16 -22.82 -10.54
CA GLN A 147 7.00 -24.27 -10.46
C GLN A 147 7.95 -24.92 -9.43
N SER A 148 9.17 -24.38 -9.27
CA SER A 148 10.13 -24.86 -8.29
C SER A 148 9.71 -24.59 -6.84
N ALA A 149 8.91 -23.55 -6.60
CA ALA A 149 8.43 -23.18 -5.28
C ALA A 149 7.07 -23.80 -4.93
N LEU A 150 6.38 -24.44 -5.90
CA LEU A 150 5.03 -24.97 -5.71
C LEU A 150 4.92 -25.87 -4.47
N ARG A 151 5.91 -26.75 -4.23
CA ARG A 151 5.90 -27.63 -3.06
C ARG A 151 5.91 -26.86 -1.75
N ASP A 152 6.74 -25.82 -1.66
CA ASP A 152 6.88 -24.99 -0.46
C ASP A 152 5.65 -24.10 -0.28
N ASP A 153 5.06 -23.60 -1.36
CA ASP A 153 3.80 -22.83 -1.34
C ASP A 153 2.63 -23.71 -0.84
N LEU A 154 2.53 -24.97 -1.30
CA LEU A 154 1.51 -25.91 -0.82
C LEU A 154 1.71 -26.25 0.65
N ALA A 155 2.94 -26.57 1.08
CA ALA A 155 3.24 -26.85 2.48
C ALA A 155 2.94 -25.64 3.39
N ARG A 156 3.17 -24.41 2.90
CA ARG A 156 2.80 -23.18 3.61
C ARG A 156 1.29 -23.06 3.76
N LEU A 157 0.51 -23.33 2.71
CA LEU A 157 -0.96 -23.28 2.75
C LEU A 157 -1.53 -24.31 3.72
N GLU A 158 -1.04 -25.55 3.68
CA GLU A 158 -1.45 -26.63 4.59
C GLU A 158 -1.17 -26.24 6.05
N ALA A 159 0.01 -25.68 6.33
CA ALA A 159 0.39 -25.23 7.66
C ALA A 159 -0.45 -24.05 8.16
N VAL A 160 -0.78 -23.10 7.27
CA VAL A 160 -1.71 -22.00 7.55
C VAL A 160 -3.11 -22.54 7.84
N ARG A 161 -3.64 -23.47 7.03
CA ARG A 161 -4.94 -24.11 7.28
C ARG A 161 -4.96 -24.86 8.60
N ALA A 162 -3.91 -25.64 8.90
CA ALA A 162 -3.79 -26.35 10.16
C ALA A 162 -3.79 -25.40 11.38
N ALA A 163 -3.16 -24.23 11.26
CA ALA A 163 -3.18 -23.22 12.33
C ALA A 163 -4.51 -22.47 12.44
N LEU A 164 -5.13 -22.12 11.30
CA LEU A 164 -6.33 -21.28 11.27
C LEU A 164 -7.61 -22.06 11.61
N GLY A 165 -7.60 -23.39 11.40
CA GLY A 165 -8.77 -24.24 11.51
C GLY A 165 -9.69 -24.14 10.28
N THR A 166 -10.74 -24.96 10.23
CA THR A 166 -11.65 -25.05 9.06
C THR A 166 -12.61 -23.87 8.91
N GLY A 167 -12.83 -23.08 9.97
CA GLY A 167 -13.75 -21.94 9.96
C GLY A 167 -13.15 -20.62 9.46
N GLY A 168 -11.82 -20.53 9.31
CA GLY A 168 -11.17 -19.31 8.83
C GLY A 168 -11.01 -19.27 7.31
N ALA A 169 -10.83 -18.07 6.77
CA ALA A 169 -10.68 -17.83 5.35
C ALA A 169 -9.21 -17.73 4.93
N ILE A 170 -8.84 -18.37 3.83
CA ILE A 170 -7.48 -18.31 3.27
C ILE A 170 -7.55 -17.71 1.87
N ARG A 171 -6.66 -16.77 1.59
CA ARG A 171 -6.46 -16.16 0.27
C ARG A 171 -5.04 -16.42 -0.18
N ILE A 172 -4.82 -16.48 -1.48
CA ILE A 172 -3.48 -16.42 -2.06
C ILE A 172 -3.30 -15.16 -2.89
N ASP A 173 -2.07 -14.68 -3.01
CA ASP A 173 -1.72 -13.52 -3.81
C ASP A 173 -0.48 -13.81 -4.64
N VAL A 174 -0.69 -13.86 -5.96
CA VAL A 174 0.25 -14.33 -6.98
C VAL A 174 0.94 -13.16 -7.70
N ASN A 175 0.43 -11.94 -7.56
CA ASN A 175 0.95 -10.72 -8.21
C ASN A 175 1.15 -10.84 -9.73
N GLY A 176 0.28 -11.60 -10.41
CA GLY A 176 0.29 -11.79 -11.86
C GLY A 176 1.50 -12.59 -12.37
N ALA A 177 2.08 -13.44 -11.52
CA ALA A 177 3.26 -14.23 -11.87
C ALA A 177 2.95 -15.41 -12.79
N TRP A 178 1.71 -15.91 -12.82
CA TRP A 178 1.33 -17.03 -13.69
C TRP A 178 0.89 -16.57 -15.07
N ASP A 179 1.23 -17.38 -16.07
CA ASP A 179 0.43 -17.46 -17.29
C ASP A 179 -0.84 -18.29 -17.04
N LEU A 180 -1.76 -18.31 -18.01
CA LEU A 180 -3.02 -19.02 -17.87
C LEU A 180 -2.85 -20.53 -17.64
N GLU A 181 -1.86 -21.16 -18.27
CA GLU A 181 -1.65 -22.61 -18.17
C GLU A 181 -1.07 -23.04 -16.82
N THR A 182 -0.13 -22.25 -16.31
CA THR A 182 0.37 -22.40 -14.93
C THR A 182 -0.77 -22.22 -13.94
N ALA A 183 -1.62 -21.21 -14.13
CA ALA A 183 -2.76 -20.97 -13.24
C ALA A 183 -3.75 -22.15 -13.23
N ARG A 184 -4.09 -22.72 -14.40
CA ARG A 184 -4.94 -23.93 -14.52
C ARG A 184 -4.39 -25.13 -13.76
N THR A 185 -3.06 -25.27 -13.76
CA THR A 185 -2.40 -26.40 -13.10
C THR A 185 -2.26 -26.17 -11.59
N CYS A 186 -1.84 -24.97 -11.18
CA CYS A 186 -1.50 -24.67 -9.79
C CYS A 186 -2.71 -24.34 -8.91
N LEU A 187 -3.71 -23.62 -9.44
CA LEU A 187 -4.82 -23.13 -8.64
C LEU A 187 -5.62 -24.25 -7.95
N PRO A 188 -6.00 -25.37 -8.62
CA PRO A 188 -6.72 -26.46 -7.96
C PRO A 188 -5.92 -27.10 -6.81
N LEU A 189 -4.59 -27.22 -6.98
CA LEU A 189 -3.71 -27.78 -5.94
C LEU A 189 -3.64 -26.85 -4.72
N MET A 190 -3.52 -25.54 -4.96
CA MET A 190 -3.48 -24.54 -3.89
C MET A 190 -4.83 -24.41 -3.18
N ASP A 191 -5.93 -24.51 -3.91
CA ASP A 191 -7.28 -24.53 -3.34
C ASP A 191 -7.47 -25.72 -2.39
N GLN A 192 -7.06 -26.91 -2.84
CA GLN A 192 -7.09 -28.12 -2.02
C GLN A 192 -6.20 -27.99 -0.78
N ALA A 193 -4.96 -27.52 -0.92
CA ALA A 193 -4.03 -27.31 0.21
C ALA A 193 -4.55 -26.29 1.22
N ALA A 194 -5.23 -25.25 0.73
CA ALA A 194 -5.90 -24.27 1.56
C ALA A 194 -7.22 -24.79 2.15
N GLY A 195 -7.72 -25.96 1.77
CA GLY A 195 -9.03 -26.47 2.18
C GLY A 195 -10.18 -25.55 1.76
N GLY A 196 -10.09 -24.99 0.55
CA GLY A 196 -10.99 -23.95 0.02
C GLY A 196 -10.44 -22.55 0.24
N LEU A 197 -10.14 -21.87 -0.87
CA LEU A 197 -9.74 -20.46 -0.91
C LEU A 197 -10.98 -19.54 -0.89
N GLU A 198 -10.88 -18.44 -0.16
CA GLU A 198 -11.85 -17.34 -0.25
C GLU A 198 -11.72 -16.64 -1.61
N TYR A 199 -10.49 -16.44 -2.09
CA TYR A 199 -10.18 -16.05 -3.47
C TYR A 199 -8.69 -16.22 -3.80
N VAL A 200 -8.36 -16.16 -5.09
CA VAL A 200 -7.00 -15.95 -5.63
C VAL A 200 -6.82 -14.51 -6.12
N GLU A 201 -5.86 -13.77 -5.55
CA GLU A 201 -5.53 -12.38 -5.91
C GLU A 201 -4.52 -12.35 -7.06
N GLN A 202 -4.95 -11.74 -8.17
CA GLN A 202 -4.21 -11.51 -9.40
C GLN A 202 -3.38 -12.75 -9.84
N PRO A 203 -4.01 -13.87 -10.22
CA PRO A 203 -3.27 -15.05 -10.68
C PRO A 203 -2.42 -14.75 -11.92
N CYS A 204 -3.02 -14.07 -12.91
CA CYS A 204 -2.38 -13.74 -14.19
C CYS A 204 -2.21 -12.22 -14.36
N ARG A 205 -1.26 -11.82 -15.20
CA ARG A 205 -1.00 -10.40 -15.48
C ARG A 205 -2.03 -9.75 -16.40
N ALA A 206 -2.49 -10.47 -17.41
CA ALA A 206 -3.43 -9.96 -18.39
C ALA A 206 -4.89 -10.14 -17.91
N THR A 207 -5.69 -9.08 -18.01
CA THR A 207 -7.12 -9.11 -17.67
C THR A 207 -7.88 -10.18 -18.46
N ALA A 208 -7.51 -10.41 -19.72
CA ALA A 208 -8.10 -11.45 -20.56
C ALA A 208 -7.83 -12.87 -20.02
N ASP A 209 -6.66 -13.13 -19.43
CA ASP A 209 -6.34 -14.42 -18.83
C ASP A 209 -7.08 -14.61 -17.51
N LEU A 210 -7.25 -13.54 -16.71
CA LEU A 210 -8.12 -13.58 -15.53
C LEU A 210 -9.56 -13.97 -15.92
N ALA A 211 -10.11 -13.34 -16.96
CA ALA A 211 -11.45 -13.64 -17.46
C ALA A 211 -11.60 -15.09 -17.97
N ARG A 212 -10.56 -15.63 -18.63
CA ARG A 212 -10.55 -17.03 -19.07
C ARG A 212 -10.52 -17.97 -17.88
N LEU A 213 -9.60 -17.75 -16.94
CA LEU A 213 -9.48 -18.57 -15.75
C LEU A 213 -10.78 -18.56 -14.92
N ARG A 214 -11.40 -17.39 -14.74
CA ARG A 214 -12.66 -17.24 -13.99
C ARG A 214 -13.80 -18.08 -14.56
N ARG A 215 -13.84 -18.31 -15.88
CA ARG A 215 -14.86 -19.17 -16.53
C ARG A 215 -14.59 -20.66 -16.33
N GLU A 216 -13.39 -21.03 -15.89
CA GLU A 216 -12.90 -22.41 -15.84
C GLU A 216 -12.72 -22.92 -14.40
N THR A 217 -12.86 -22.06 -13.39
CA THR A 217 -12.64 -22.39 -11.97
C THR A 217 -13.79 -21.91 -11.10
N ASP A 218 -14.05 -22.65 -10.02
CA ASP A 218 -15.01 -22.24 -8.97
C ASP A 218 -14.35 -21.35 -7.90
N VAL A 219 -13.02 -21.20 -7.91
CA VAL A 219 -12.31 -20.33 -6.96
C VAL A 219 -12.50 -18.86 -7.37
N PRO A 220 -13.04 -17.99 -6.51
CA PRO A 220 -13.23 -16.59 -6.85
C PRO A 220 -11.92 -15.88 -7.18
N ILE A 221 -11.94 -14.99 -8.17
CA ILE A 221 -10.77 -14.22 -8.59
C ILE A 221 -10.86 -12.79 -8.08
N ALA A 222 -9.81 -12.32 -7.42
CA ALA A 222 -9.66 -10.92 -7.05
C ALA A 222 -8.66 -10.21 -7.99
N ALA A 223 -9.00 -9.03 -8.50
CA ALA A 223 -8.10 -8.21 -9.32
C ALA A 223 -7.43 -7.11 -8.48
N ASP A 224 -6.11 -6.97 -8.57
CA ASP A 224 -5.29 -5.91 -7.93
C ASP A 224 -4.52 -5.10 -8.99
N GLU A 225 -3.44 -5.66 -9.55
CA GLU A 225 -2.65 -5.02 -10.62
C GLU A 225 -3.51 -4.61 -11.82
N SER A 226 -4.49 -5.44 -12.22
CA SER A 226 -5.44 -5.13 -13.30
C SER A 226 -6.39 -3.97 -13.00
N ILE A 227 -6.38 -3.43 -11.77
CA ILE A 227 -7.12 -2.23 -11.39
C ILE A 227 -6.15 -1.08 -11.19
N ARG A 228 -5.18 -1.23 -10.27
CA ARG A 228 -4.35 -0.10 -9.81
C ARG A 228 -3.24 0.32 -10.79
N LEU A 229 -2.84 -0.55 -11.72
CA LEU A 229 -1.83 -0.25 -12.75
C LEU A 229 -2.44 -0.16 -14.16
N ALA A 230 -3.73 -0.47 -14.30
CA ALA A 230 -4.40 -0.47 -15.60
C ALA A 230 -4.64 0.97 -16.08
N PRO A 231 -4.41 1.25 -17.38
CA PRO A 231 -4.90 2.48 -18.00
C PRO A 231 -6.42 2.62 -17.92
N ASP A 232 -7.14 1.49 -17.97
CA ASP A 232 -8.60 1.41 -17.88
C ASP A 232 -9.00 0.32 -16.86
N PRO A 233 -9.17 0.69 -15.58
CA PRO A 233 -9.54 -0.25 -14.52
C PRO A 233 -10.90 -0.93 -14.74
N LEU A 234 -11.80 -0.32 -15.52
CA LEU A 234 -13.13 -0.85 -15.81
C LEU A 234 -13.10 -1.99 -16.85
N GLU A 235 -11.94 -2.26 -17.46
CA GLU A 235 -11.73 -3.43 -18.31
C GLU A 235 -12.03 -4.74 -17.56
N VAL A 236 -11.68 -4.79 -16.27
CA VAL A 236 -11.96 -5.95 -15.40
C VAL A 236 -13.46 -6.27 -15.37
N VAL A 237 -14.32 -5.26 -15.31
CA VAL A 237 -15.78 -5.45 -15.29
C VAL A 237 -16.30 -5.81 -16.67
N ARG A 238 -15.87 -5.09 -17.71
CA ARG A 238 -16.33 -5.33 -19.10
C ARG A 238 -15.97 -6.73 -19.61
N GLN A 239 -14.87 -7.31 -19.12
CA GLN A 239 -14.45 -8.68 -19.45
C GLN A 239 -14.93 -9.73 -18.46
N GLU A 240 -15.67 -9.33 -17.40
CA GLU A 240 -16.08 -10.20 -16.30
C GLU A 240 -14.89 -10.97 -15.70
N ALA A 241 -13.78 -10.27 -15.48
CA ALA A 241 -12.47 -10.84 -15.18
C ALA A 241 -12.22 -11.10 -13.68
N ALA A 242 -13.09 -10.60 -12.80
CA ALA A 242 -12.93 -10.76 -11.36
C ALA A 242 -14.27 -10.78 -10.63
N ASP A 243 -14.29 -11.46 -9.49
CA ASP A 243 -15.38 -11.49 -8.51
C ASP A 243 -15.19 -10.42 -7.44
N VAL A 244 -13.94 -10.05 -7.15
CA VAL A 244 -13.58 -9.07 -6.12
C VAL A 244 -12.58 -8.05 -6.67
N ALA A 245 -12.79 -6.78 -6.34
CA ALA A 245 -11.84 -5.72 -6.64
C ALA A 245 -10.98 -5.37 -5.41
N VAL A 246 -9.66 -5.44 -5.56
CA VAL A 246 -8.71 -4.98 -4.53
C VAL A 246 -8.45 -3.49 -4.70
N LEU A 247 -8.73 -2.72 -3.66
CA LEU A 247 -8.50 -1.28 -3.63
C LEU A 247 -7.32 -0.95 -2.71
N LYS A 248 -6.36 -0.18 -3.23
CA LYS A 248 -5.22 0.35 -2.47
C LYS A 248 -5.24 1.87 -2.58
N THR A 249 -5.48 2.56 -1.46
CA THR A 249 -5.75 4.00 -1.44
C THR A 249 -4.66 4.82 -2.15
N ALA A 250 -3.38 4.56 -1.83
CA ALA A 250 -2.28 5.33 -2.40
C ALA A 250 -2.13 5.13 -3.92
N PRO A 251 -2.03 3.90 -4.46
CA PRO A 251 -2.04 3.66 -5.91
C PRO A 251 -3.25 4.22 -6.67
N LEU A 252 -4.41 4.35 -6.00
CA LEU A 252 -5.65 4.83 -6.63
C LEU A 252 -5.86 6.34 -6.56
N GLY A 253 -4.96 7.09 -5.91
CA GLY A 253 -5.04 8.55 -5.89
C GLY A 253 -5.76 9.15 -4.68
N GLY A 254 -5.98 8.37 -3.63
CA GLY A 254 -6.66 8.82 -2.42
C GLY A 254 -7.99 8.11 -2.16
N VAL A 255 -8.58 8.41 -1.01
CA VAL A 255 -9.82 7.83 -0.50
C VAL A 255 -10.98 8.17 -1.42
N ASN A 256 -11.13 9.44 -1.83
CA ASN A 256 -12.23 9.86 -2.70
C ASN A 256 -12.15 9.20 -4.09
N ALA A 257 -10.94 9.16 -4.67
CA ALA A 257 -10.72 8.51 -5.96
C ALA A 257 -11.01 7.01 -5.90
N ALA A 258 -10.57 6.32 -4.84
CA ALA A 258 -10.83 4.90 -4.64
C ALA A 258 -12.33 4.61 -4.42
N LEU A 259 -13.07 5.46 -3.70
CA LEU A 259 -14.52 5.31 -3.53
C LEU A 259 -15.29 5.46 -4.85
N ARG A 260 -14.96 6.47 -5.65
CA ARG A 260 -15.57 6.64 -6.99
C ARG A 260 -15.31 5.44 -7.88
N LEU A 261 -14.08 4.92 -7.85
CA LEU A 261 -13.74 3.72 -8.62
C LEU A 261 -14.51 2.49 -8.11
N ALA A 262 -14.66 2.32 -6.80
CA ALA A 262 -15.45 1.24 -6.21
C ALA A 262 -16.90 1.25 -6.72
N GLU A 263 -17.52 2.44 -6.76
CA GLU A 263 -18.88 2.61 -7.29
C GLU A 263 -18.95 2.27 -8.79
N GLN A 264 -18.00 2.75 -9.60
CA GLN A 264 -17.96 2.46 -11.03
C GLN A 264 -17.70 0.99 -11.35
N LEU A 265 -16.90 0.30 -10.53
CA LEU A 265 -16.62 -1.12 -10.71
C LEU A 265 -17.86 -1.98 -10.42
N GLY A 266 -18.68 -1.59 -9.44
CA GLY A 266 -19.90 -2.34 -9.07
C GLY A 266 -19.65 -3.76 -8.52
N LEU A 267 -18.39 -4.12 -8.25
CA LEU A 267 -17.99 -5.40 -7.68
C LEU A 267 -17.92 -5.34 -6.14
N PRO A 268 -18.01 -6.48 -5.43
CA PRO A 268 -17.48 -6.60 -4.08
C PRO A 268 -16.04 -6.10 -4.02
N VAL A 269 -15.71 -5.33 -2.98
CA VAL A 269 -14.38 -4.74 -2.83
C VAL A 269 -13.70 -5.16 -1.54
N VAL A 270 -12.37 -5.22 -1.57
CA VAL A 270 -11.53 -5.40 -0.38
C VAL A 270 -10.44 -4.33 -0.38
N VAL A 271 -10.22 -3.70 0.77
CA VAL A 271 -9.15 -2.70 0.91
C VAL A 271 -7.86 -3.37 1.35
N SER A 272 -6.75 -2.99 0.73
CA SER A 272 -5.42 -3.51 1.04
C SER A 272 -4.39 -2.38 1.08
N SER A 273 -3.27 -2.63 1.75
CA SER A 273 -2.14 -1.69 1.84
C SER A 273 -1.08 -2.01 0.79
N ALA A 274 -0.13 -1.09 0.62
CA ALA A 274 1.02 -1.24 -0.24
C ALA A 274 2.34 -1.20 0.57
N LEU A 275 2.33 -1.87 1.73
CA LEU A 275 3.43 -1.88 2.69
C LEU A 275 3.76 -0.46 3.17
N ASP A 276 2.79 0.16 3.82
CA ASP A 276 2.82 1.54 4.26
C ASP A 276 3.15 1.64 5.76
N THR A 277 3.56 2.82 6.22
CA THR A 277 3.60 3.10 7.67
C THR A 277 2.19 3.29 8.21
N SER A 278 2.03 3.53 9.51
CA SER A 278 0.71 3.88 10.06
C SER A 278 0.05 5.09 9.38
N VAL A 279 0.82 6.00 8.79
CA VAL A 279 0.26 7.16 8.06
C VAL A 279 -0.47 6.70 6.79
N GLY A 280 0.16 5.93 5.91
CA GLY A 280 -0.50 5.38 4.73
C GLY A 280 -1.59 4.35 5.06
N LEU A 281 -1.38 3.52 6.09
CA LEU A 281 -2.41 2.60 6.58
C LEU A 281 -3.67 3.32 7.07
N HIS A 282 -3.54 4.52 7.63
CA HIS A 282 -4.68 5.32 8.04
C HIS A 282 -5.55 5.75 6.86
N ALA A 283 -4.95 6.11 5.72
CA ALA A 283 -5.69 6.39 4.50
C ALA A 283 -6.43 5.14 3.98
N GLY A 284 -5.81 3.97 4.07
CA GLY A 284 -6.46 2.67 3.82
C GLY A 284 -7.65 2.43 4.76
N LEU A 285 -7.47 2.70 6.05
CA LEU A 285 -8.50 2.53 7.06
C LEU A 285 -9.68 3.48 6.86
N GLN A 286 -9.42 4.75 6.52
CA GLN A 286 -10.46 5.72 6.14
C GLN A 286 -11.30 5.19 4.97
N LEU A 287 -10.65 4.72 3.89
CA LEU A 287 -11.35 4.10 2.75
C LEU A 287 -12.23 2.91 3.20
N ALA A 288 -11.65 1.96 3.94
CA ALA A 288 -12.37 0.78 4.41
C ALA A 288 -13.57 1.15 5.28
N THR A 289 -13.47 2.18 6.10
CA THR A 289 -14.55 2.64 6.97
C THR A 289 -15.63 3.42 6.23
N ALA A 290 -15.31 4.09 5.12
CA ALA A 290 -16.26 4.87 4.34
C ALA A 290 -17.07 4.03 3.32
N LEU A 291 -16.58 2.83 2.97
CA LEU A 291 -17.25 1.93 2.03
C LEU A 291 -18.66 1.51 2.51
N PRO A 292 -19.68 1.45 1.63
CA PRO A 292 -21.03 1.03 2.03
C PRO A 292 -21.08 -0.40 2.59
N ARG A 293 -20.39 -1.33 1.93
CA ARG A 293 -20.25 -2.73 2.32
C ARG A 293 -18.78 -3.09 2.47
N LEU A 294 -18.48 -3.96 3.42
CA LEU A 294 -17.13 -4.45 3.68
C LEU A 294 -17.22 -5.91 4.13
N ASP A 295 -17.42 -6.78 3.15
CA ASP A 295 -17.73 -8.20 3.37
C ASP A 295 -16.46 -9.03 3.63
N HIS A 296 -15.30 -8.48 3.25
CA HIS A 296 -14.00 -9.13 3.35
C HIS A 296 -13.12 -8.43 4.41
N ALA A 297 -12.37 -9.21 5.19
CA ALA A 297 -11.31 -8.66 6.03
C ALA A 297 -10.26 -7.91 5.19
N CYS A 298 -9.77 -6.77 5.66
CA CYS A 298 -8.88 -5.89 4.89
C CYS A 298 -7.39 -6.23 5.02
N GLY A 299 -6.62 -6.01 3.96
CA GLY A 299 -5.17 -6.17 3.91
C GLY A 299 -4.38 -5.02 4.56
N LEU A 300 -4.83 -4.54 5.72
CA LEU A 300 -4.25 -3.40 6.44
C LEU A 300 -3.42 -3.83 7.67
N GLY A 301 -3.24 -5.12 7.91
CA GLY A 301 -2.41 -5.67 9.00
C GLY A 301 -0.89 -5.68 8.72
N THR A 302 -0.40 -4.89 7.76
CA THR A 302 0.98 -4.99 7.25
C THR A 302 2.02 -4.23 8.06
N ILE A 303 1.61 -3.41 9.04
CA ILE A 303 2.56 -2.70 9.92
C ILE A 303 3.50 -3.66 10.66
N SER A 304 3.02 -4.88 10.92
CA SER A 304 3.79 -5.97 11.53
C SER A 304 5.02 -6.37 10.71
N LEU A 305 5.04 -6.12 9.41
CA LEU A 305 6.17 -6.40 8.52
C LEU A 305 7.30 -5.37 8.67
N LEU A 306 7.01 -4.18 9.20
CA LEU A 306 8.01 -3.15 9.47
C LEU A 306 8.67 -3.38 10.85
N ARG A 307 9.97 -3.07 10.96
CA ARG A 307 10.69 -3.14 12.25
C ARG A 307 10.27 -2.01 13.19
N GLN A 308 9.93 -0.85 12.62
CA GLN A 308 9.58 0.38 13.31
C GLN A 308 8.40 1.05 12.60
N ASP A 309 7.83 2.07 13.23
CA ASP A 309 6.73 2.87 12.71
C ASP A 309 6.99 4.34 13.04
N VAL A 310 6.26 5.24 12.41
CA VAL A 310 6.42 6.70 12.53
C VAL A 310 5.37 7.33 13.45
N ALA A 311 4.28 6.62 13.76
CA ALA A 311 3.12 7.20 14.43
C ALA A 311 2.75 6.55 15.78
N VAL A 312 2.02 7.32 16.59
CA VAL A 312 1.40 6.87 17.83
C VAL A 312 -0.11 7.21 17.85
N PRO A 313 -0.99 6.26 18.24
CA PRO A 313 -0.68 4.83 18.33
C PRO A 313 -0.33 4.27 16.93
N SER A 314 0.50 3.23 16.91
CA SER A 314 0.70 2.44 15.69
C SER A 314 -0.60 1.71 15.33
N LEU A 315 -0.91 1.60 14.03
CA LEU A 315 -2.06 0.86 13.49
C LEU A 315 -1.82 -0.66 13.49
N THR A 316 -1.42 -1.19 14.64
CA THR A 316 -1.31 -2.62 14.88
C THR A 316 -2.69 -3.18 15.23
N ALA A 317 -3.14 -4.17 14.47
CA ALA A 317 -4.40 -4.86 14.74
C ALA A 317 -4.32 -5.63 16.07
N LYS A 318 -5.46 -5.74 16.76
CA LYS A 318 -5.62 -6.57 17.95
C LYS A 318 -6.77 -7.53 17.69
N ASP A 319 -6.51 -8.83 17.81
CA ASP A 319 -7.51 -9.89 17.57
C ASP A 319 -8.22 -9.74 16.22
N GLY A 320 -7.43 -9.47 15.16
CA GLY A 320 -7.96 -9.26 13.80
C GLY A 320 -8.70 -7.94 13.59
N VAL A 321 -8.80 -7.06 14.59
CA VAL A 321 -9.56 -5.80 14.49
C VAL A 321 -8.62 -4.59 14.44
N LEU A 322 -8.90 -3.68 13.51
CA LEU A 322 -8.24 -2.39 13.42
C LEU A 322 -9.26 -1.24 13.65
N PRO A 323 -9.17 -0.52 14.78
CA PRO A 323 -10.08 0.59 15.07
C PRO A 323 -9.64 1.87 14.35
N LEU A 324 -10.61 2.61 13.80
CA LEU A 324 -10.39 3.95 13.27
C LEU A 324 -10.08 4.89 14.43
N ARG A 325 -8.83 5.32 14.51
CA ARG A 325 -8.34 6.25 15.53
C ARG A 325 -7.50 7.32 14.89
N ARG A 326 -7.57 8.52 15.47
CA ARG A 326 -6.65 9.60 15.12
C ARG A 326 -5.23 9.20 15.56
N LEU A 327 -4.30 9.25 14.63
CA LEU A 327 -2.87 9.07 14.91
C LEU A 327 -2.14 10.41 14.89
N ARG A 328 -0.93 10.41 15.44
CA ARG A 328 0.02 11.51 15.34
C ARG A 328 1.37 10.95 14.96
N VAL A 329 2.05 11.55 13.97
CA VAL A 329 3.47 11.23 13.73
C VAL A 329 4.27 11.64 14.97
N SER A 330 5.03 10.69 15.49
CA SER A 330 5.72 10.81 16.76
C SER A 330 7.04 11.55 16.58
N ARG A 331 7.24 12.62 17.36
CA ARG A 331 8.52 13.34 17.43
C ARG A 331 9.67 12.50 17.96
N ASN A 332 9.36 11.40 18.67
CA ASN A 332 10.37 10.49 19.21
C ASN A 332 10.70 9.34 18.26
N LEU A 333 9.71 8.85 17.49
CA LEU A 333 9.93 7.73 16.57
C LEU A 333 10.49 8.20 15.23
N LEU A 334 9.99 9.32 14.70
CA LEU A 334 10.34 9.79 13.36
C LEU A 334 11.86 9.98 13.17
N PRO A 335 12.62 10.63 14.07
CA PRO A 335 14.06 10.83 13.87
C PRO A 335 14.85 9.52 13.74
N ALA A 336 14.38 8.43 14.37
CA ALA A 336 15.08 7.15 14.36
C ALA A 336 14.93 6.37 13.05
N VAL A 337 14.02 6.81 12.16
CA VAL A 337 13.73 6.15 10.89
C VAL A 337 13.94 7.06 9.69
N LEU A 338 14.47 8.28 9.90
CA LEU A 338 14.82 9.18 8.80
C LEU A 338 15.86 8.54 7.89
N ALA A 339 15.67 8.73 6.60
CA ALA A 339 16.59 8.22 5.59
C ALA A 339 17.95 8.94 5.64
N ASP A 340 18.99 8.27 5.14
CA ASP A 340 20.30 8.91 4.99
C ASP A 340 20.33 9.94 3.84
N ALA A 341 21.45 10.63 3.68
CA ALA A 341 21.60 11.68 2.66
C ALA A 341 21.44 11.15 1.22
N GLU A 342 21.84 9.90 0.94
CA GLU A 342 21.75 9.33 -0.40
C GLU A 342 20.29 9.07 -0.77
N VAL A 343 19.56 8.36 0.08
CA VAL A 343 18.14 8.05 -0.12
C VAL A 343 17.31 9.33 -0.13
N THR A 344 17.62 10.31 0.73
CA THR A 344 16.97 11.62 0.76
C THR A 344 17.14 12.36 -0.57
N THR A 345 18.37 12.44 -1.09
CA THR A 345 18.67 13.10 -2.38
C THR A 345 17.94 12.43 -3.53
N ARG A 346 17.88 11.08 -3.53
CA ARG A 346 17.13 10.34 -4.55
C ARG A 346 15.63 10.64 -4.49
N TRP A 347 15.05 10.74 -3.30
CA TRP A 347 13.65 11.14 -3.12
C TRP A 347 13.38 12.58 -3.49
N GLN A 348 14.30 13.52 -3.22
CA GLN A 348 14.20 14.92 -3.67
C GLN A 348 13.98 14.99 -5.18
N THR A 349 14.86 14.35 -5.95
CA THR A 349 14.76 14.29 -7.42
C THR A 349 13.50 13.56 -7.86
N ARG A 350 13.21 12.42 -7.23
CA ARG A 350 12.03 11.61 -7.56
C ARG A 350 10.73 12.37 -7.34
N LEU A 351 10.60 13.11 -6.24
CA LEU A 351 9.41 13.90 -5.92
C LEU A 351 9.16 14.99 -6.97
N GLY A 352 10.20 15.66 -7.47
CA GLY A 352 10.08 16.61 -8.58
C GLY A 352 9.46 15.96 -9.83
N HIS A 353 9.95 14.79 -10.24
CA HIS A 353 9.38 14.06 -11.38
C HIS A 353 7.94 13.58 -11.12
N ILE A 354 7.62 13.13 -9.91
CA ILE A 354 6.26 12.69 -9.55
C ILE A 354 5.29 13.88 -9.58
N LEU A 355 5.73 15.05 -9.08
CA LEU A 355 4.96 16.28 -9.09
C LEU A 355 4.63 16.73 -10.52
N ASP A 356 5.62 16.71 -11.42
CA ASP A 356 5.41 17.01 -12.84
C ASP A 356 4.45 16.02 -13.52
N ALA A 357 4.54 14.73 -13.17
CA ALA A 357 3.65 13.70 -13.69
C ALA A 357 2.22 13.86 -13.17
N LEU A 358 2.05 14.23 -11.89
CA LEU A 358 0.74 14.52 -11.30
C LEU A 358 0.10 15.74 -11.96
N ARG A 359 0.85 16.82 -12.16
CA ARG A 359 0.39 18.00 -12.93
C ARG A 359 -0.13 17.58 -14.31
N THR A 360 0.69 16.84 -15.05
CA THR A 360 0.33 16.37 -16.40
C THR A 360 -0.94 15.52 -16.40
N ARG A 361 -1.15 14.71 -15.35
CA ARG A 361 -2.36 13.91 -15.18
C ARG A 361 -3.59 14.79 -14.93
N LEU A 362 -3.48 15.79 -14.04
CA LEU A 362 -4.58 16.71 -13.73
C LEU A 362 -4.97 17.56 -14.95
N ASP A 363 -3.99 18.09 -15.68
CA ASP A 363 -4.23 18.85 -16.92
C ASP A 363 -4.99 18.04 -17.98
N LYS A 364 -4.75 16.71 -18.04
CA LYS A 364 -5.48 15.80 -18.95
C LYS A 364 -6.91 15.56 -18.50
N LEU A 365 -7.15 15.40 -17.19
CA LEU A 365 -8.49 15.22 -16.64
C LEU A 365 -9.34 16.48 -16.84
N ASP A 366 -8.78 17.66 -16.59
CA ASP A 366 -9.46 18.94 -16.83
C ASP A 366 -9.83 19.16 -18.30
N LYS A 367 -8.99 18.68 -19.22
CA LYS A 367 -9.28 18.74 -20.67
C LYS A 367 -10.31 17.71 -21.11
N ALA A 368 -10.39 16.55 -20.45
CA ALA A 368 -11.36 15.50 -20.78
C ALA A 368 -12.75 15.76 -20.18
N GLY A 369 -12.84 16.61 -19.13
CA GLY A 369 -14.09 17.07 -18.54
C GLY A 369 -14.68 18.34 -19.17
N ARG A 370 -14.00 18.92 -20.17
CA ARG A 370 -14.52 19.97 -21.07
C ARG A 370 -14.95 19.33 -22.38
#